data_AF-A0A0A2B1R6-F1
#
_entry.id   AF-A0A0A2B1R6-F1
#
_cell.length_a   1.000
_cell.length_b   1.000
_cell.length_c   1.000
_cell.angle_alpha   90.00
_cell.angle_beta   90.00
_cell.angle_gamma   90.00
#
_symmetry.space_group_name_H-M   'P 1'
#
loop_
_entity.id
_entity.type
_entity.pdbx_description
1 polymer ?
#
loop_
_entity_poly.entity_id
_entity_poly.type
_entity_poly.pdbx_seq_one_letter_code
_entity_poly.pdbx_strand_id
1 'polypeptide(L)' 'MKNYDFQESKFQISDPIESYFECISSCDLKDGNCISRCVEILKQNEG' A
#
# COMPACT_ATOMS: atom_id res chain seq x y z
N MET A 1 -10.60 3.42 -22.66
CA MET A 1 -9.83 3.48 -21.40
C MET A 1 -10.51 2.56 -20.40
N LYS A 2 -9.75 1.73 -19.68
CA LYS A 2 -10.29 0.70 -18.78
C LYS A 2 -11.02 1.39 -17.62
N ASN A 3 -12.32 1.15 -17.49
CA ASN A 3 -13.12 1.57 -16.36
C ASN A 3 -12.79 0.63 -15.19
N TYR A 4 -12.02 1.11 -14.22
CA TYR A 4 -12.01 0.52 -12.87
C TYR A 4 -13.17 1.16 -12.11
N ASP A 5 -14.37 0.67 -12.40
CA ASP A 5 -15.53 0.89 -11.56
C ASP A 5 -15.37 -0.03 -10.34
N PHE A 6 -14.82 0.50 -9.24
CA PHE A 6 -14.80 -0.20 -7.97
C PHE A 6 -15.44 0.68 -6.92
N GLN A 7 -16.76 0.47 -6.81
CA GLN A 7 -17.64 0.70 -5.67
C GLN A 7 -17.15 1.70 -4.61
N GLU A 8 -17.84 2.85 -4.60
CA GLU A 8 -17.96 3.78 -3.49
C GLU A 8 -18.54 3.07 -2.24
N SER A 9 -17.73 2.25 -1.58
CA SER A 9 -17.98 1.80 -0.22
C SER A 9 -16.84 2.35 0.63
N LYS A 10 -17.13 3.43 1.35
CA LYS A 10 -16.28 3.96 2.42
C LYS A 10 -16.25 2.98 3.59
N PHE A 11 -15.79 1.77 3.34
CA PHE A 11 -15.12 1.02 4.38
C PHE A 11 -13.79 1.73 4.58
N GLN A 12 -13.51 2.23 5.78
CA GLN A 12 -12.14 2.58 6.19
C GLN A 12 -11.29 1.31 6.32
N ILE A 13 -11.36 0.42 5.34
CA ILE A 13 -10.39 -0.65 5.14
C ILE A 13 -9.28 0.04 4.37
N SER A 14 -8.26 0.48 5.10
CA SER A 14 -7.01 0.96 4.53
C SER A 14 -6.53 -0.07 3.53
N ASP A 15 -6.55 0.26 2.24
CA ASP A 15 -6.05 -0.63 1.20
C ASP A 15 -4.54 -0.79 1.44
N PRO A 16 -4.04 -2.02 1.69
CA PRO A 16 -2.62 -2.24 1.96
C PRO A 16 -1.74 -1.80 0.78
N ILE A 17 -2.27 -1.80 -0.45
CA ILE A 17 -1.58 -1.29 -1.64
C ILE A 17 -1.45 0.23 -1.56
N GLU A 18 -2.52 0.97 -1.24
CA GLU A 18 -2.44 2.43 -1.06
C GLU A 18 -1.46 2.79 0.06
N SER A 19 -1.52 2.06 1.18
CA SER A 19 -0.65 2.29 2.33
C SER A 19 0.82 2.00 2.02
N TYR A 20 1.08 0.96 1.21
CA TYR A 20 2.41 0.71 0.67
C TYR A 20 2.89 1.87 -0.22
N PHE A 21 2.03 2.39 -1.09
CA PHE A 21 2.37 3.51 -1.97
C PHE A 21 2.68 4.79 -1.19
N GLU A 22 1.93 5.09 -0.14
CA GLU A 22 2.22 6.23 0.75
C GLU A 22 3.57 6.05 1.46
N CYS A 23 3.83 4.84 1.98
CA CYS A 23 5.08 4.50 2.65
C CYS A 23 6.29 4.62 1.71
N ILE A 24 6.24 3.96 0.54
CA ILE A 24 7.38 3.90 -0.38
C ILE A 24 7.68 5.26 -1.01
N SER A 25 6.66 6.11 -1.19
CA SER A 25 6.84 7.48 -1.68
C SER A 25 7.62 8.36 -0.71
N SER A 26 7.67 7.98 0.57
CA SER A 26 8.42 8.68 1.62
C SER A 26 9.79 8.05 1.90
N CYS A 27 10.13 6.93 1.24
CA CYS A 27 11.39 6.22 1.42
C CYS A 27 12.48 6.65 0.43
N ASP A 28 13.73 6.63 0.87
CA ASP A 28 14.86 6.50 -0.06
C ASP A 28 14.93 5.05 -0.54
N LEU A 29 14.87 4.84 -1.87
CA LEU A 29 14.95 3.51 -2.48
C LEU A 29 16.32 2.84 -2.28
N LYS A 30 17.33 3.56 -1.80
CA LYS A 30 18.63 2.99 -1.38
C LYS A 30 18.60 2.50 0.06
N ASP A 31 17.65 2.93 0.88
CA ASP A 31 17.45 2.43 2.24
C ASP A 31 16.59 1.15 2.21
N GLY A 32 17.28 0.01 2.15
CA GLY A 32 16.64 -1.30 2.18
C GLY A 32 15.82 -1.58 3.44
N ASN A 33 16.10 -0.91 4.56
CA ASN A 33 15.28 -1.04 5.77
C ASN A 33 13.94 -0.32 5.59
N CYS A 34 13.95 0.84 4.94
CA CYS A 34 12.73 1.61 4.63
C CYS A 34 11.80 0.80 3.72
N ILE A 35 12.36 0.23 2.63
CA ILE A 35 11.62 -0.64 1.71
C ILE A 35 11.06 -1.87 2.45
N SER A 36 11.88 -2.53 3.26
CA SER A 36 11.46 -3.73 4.00
C SER A 36 10.26 -3.44 4.91
N ARG A 37 10.25 -2.30 5.60
CA ARG A 37 9.11 -1.88 6.43
C ARG A 37 7.85 -1.63 5.61
N CYS A 38 7.97 -1.01 4.44
CA CYS A 38 6.81 -0.79 3.56
C CYS A 38 6.26 -2.13 3.05
N VAL A 39 7.12 -3.09 2.71
CA VAL A 39 6.68 -4.42 2.25
C VAL A 39 5.91 -5.19 3.34
N GLU A 40 6.24 -5.02 4.62
CA GLU A 40 5.47 -5.64 5.71
C GLU A 40 3.99 -5.16 5.75
N ILE A 41 3.68 -3.96 5.26
CA ILE A 41 2.30 -3.44 5.15
C ILE A 41 1.47 -4.32 4.22
N LEU A 42 2.07 -4.82 3.13
CA LEU A 42 1.39 -5.70 2.18
C LEU A 42 1.10 -7.09 2.79
N LYS A 43 1.99 -7.58 3.65
CA LYS A 43 1.86 -8.91 4.28
C LYS A 43 0.80 -8.99 5.37
N GLN A 44 0.46 -7.86 6.01
CA GLN A 44 -0.52 -7.82 7.10
C GLN A 44 -1.95 -8.18 6.67
N ASN A 45 -2.23 -8.27 5.36
CA ASN A 45 -3.52 -8.70 4.81
C ASN A 45 -3.56 -10.17 4.36
N GLU A 46 -2.46 -10.93 4.48
CA GLU A 46 -2.39 -12.35 4.09
C GLU A 46 -2.65 -13.32 5.28
N GLY A 47 -3.19 -12.82 6.39
CA GLY A 47 -3.48 -13.58 7.62
C GLY A 47 -4.88 -14.16 7.71
#